data_AF-A0A0Q7M7H8-F1
#
_entry.id   AF-A0A0Q7M7H8-F1
#
_cell.length_a   1.000
_cell.length_b   1.000
_cell.length_c   1.000
_cell.angle_alpha   90.00
_cell.angle_beta   90.00
_cell.angle_gamma   90.00
#
_symmetry.space_group_name_H-M   'P 1'
#
loop_
_entity.id
_entity.type
_entity.pdbx_description
1 polymer ?
#
loop_
_entity_poly.entity_id
_entity_poly.type
_entity_poly.pdbx_seq_one_letter_code
_entity_poly.pdbx_strand_id
1 'polypeptide(L)'
;MIVELLGSLVGGALGLGLYDRHRRRRLARDDASGRPLVFSGSVLGGTSYCHPAGGMLRVDGTSLTWLTGVGGMSFPVPVERLEVRGLTEVSRSESYAGGINVAVVCDDAGATVRIVVLRSDLPYVARALPGLLPLLASGESAGART
;
A
#
# COMPACT_ATOMS: atom_id res chain seq x y z
N MET A 1 -45.90 7.55 6.29
CA MET A 1 -44.53 8.05 6.05
C MET A 1 -43.71 7.76 7.30
N ILE A 2 -42.42 7.40 7.16
CA ILE A 2 -41.47 6.98 8.21
C ILE A 2 -41.37 5.45 8.41
N VAL A 3 -40.81 4.71 7.45
CA VAL A 3 -39.99 3.49 7.72
C VAL A 3 -39.05 3.17 6.54
N GLU A 4 -38.17 4.07 6.10
CA GLU A 4 -37.12 3.71 5.12
C GLU A 4 -35.86 4.57 5.29
N LEU A 5 -35.17 4.47 6.44
CA LEU A 5 -33.89 5.19 6.62
C LEU A 5 -32.88 4.50 7.55
N LEU A 6 -33.13 3.26 7.98
CA LEU A 6 -32.30 2.57 8.99
C LEU A 6 -31.58 1.30 8.49
N GLY A 7 -31.64 0.99 7.18
CA GLY A 7 -31.00 -0.21 6.62
C GLY A 7 -29.54 -0.05 6.16
N SER A 8 -29.08 1.18 5.88
CA SER A 8 -27.82 1.39 5.14
C SER A 8 -26.56 1.60 5.99
N LEU A 9 -26.67 1.70 7.32
CA LEU A 9 -25.52 2.09 8.17
C LEU A 9 -24.78 0.92 8.82
N VAL A 10 -25.44 -0.22 9.03
CA VAL A 10 -24.81 -1.38 9.70
C VAL A 10 -24.05 -2.28 8.72
N GLY A 11 -24.49 -2.36 7.46
CA GLY A 11 -23.83 -3.15 6.41
C GLY A 11 -22.50 -2.56 5.92
N GLY A 12 -22.33 -1.23 5.97
CA GLY A 12 -21.14 -0.55 5.45
C GLY A 12 -19.88 -0.78 6.28
N ALA A 13 -19.97 -0.65 7.62
CA ALA A 13 -18.82 -0.80 8.49
C ALA A 13 -18.39 -2.28 8.66
N LEU A 14 -19.36 -3.20 8.79
CA LEU A 14 -19.08 -4.64 8.86
C LEU A 14 -18.59 -5.19 7.52
N GLY A 15 -19.12 -4.69 6.40
CA GLY A 15 -18.69 -5.09 5.06
C GLY A 15 -17.24 -4.71 4.77
N LEU A 16 -16.82 -3.49 5.16
CA LEU A 16 -15.43 -3.03 5.00
C LEU A 16 -14.45 -3.84 5.87
N GLY A 17 -14.83 -4.14 7.11
CA GLY A 17 -14.00 -4.97 8.01
C GLY A 17 -13.83 -6.41 7.54
N LEU A 18 -14.89 -7.03 7.00
CA LEU A 18 -14.83 -8.37 6.44
C LEU A 18 -14.02 -8.41 5.14
N TYR A 19 -14.21 -7.43 4.25
CA TYR A 19 -13.44 -7.29 3.01
C TYR A 19 -11.94 -7.19 3.29
N ASP A 20 -11.53 -6.33 4.23
CA ASP A 20 -10.13 -6.17 4.62
C ASP A 20 -9.55 -7.47 5.21
N ARG A 21 -10.30 -8.17 6.07
CA ARG A 21 -9.85 -9.45 6.63
C ARG A 21 -9.69 -10.53 5.56
N HIS A 22 -10.63 -10.65 4.62
CA HIS A 22 -10.55 -11.61 3.51
C HIS A 22 -9.36 -11.30 2.61
N ARG A 23 -9.16 -10.02 2.28
CA ARG A 23 -8.02 -9.53 1.51
C ARG A 23 -6.69 -9.88 2.18
N ARG A 24 -6.52 -9.57 3.46
CA ARG A 24 -5.30 -9.90 4.22
C ARG A 24 -5.02 -11.39 4.24
N ARG A 25 -6.05 -12.22 4.45
CA ARG A 25 -5.91 -13.69 4.40
C ARG A 25 -5.48 -14.17 3.03
N ARG A 26 -6.01 -13.56 1.95
CA ARG A 26 -5.60 -13.89 0.59
C ARG A 26 -4.13 -13.54 0.36
N LEU A 27 -3.71 -12.32 0.72
CA LEU A 27 -2.31 -11.89 0.60
C LEU A 27 -1.36 -12.81 1.39
N ALA A 28 -1.69 -13.13 2.64
CA ALA A 28 -0.87 -14.02 3.47
C ALA A 28 -0.78 -15.45 2.90
N ARG A 29 -1.85 -15.96 2.28
CA ARG A 29 -1.81 -17.27 1.61
C ARG A 29 -0.98 -17.23 0.33
N ASP A 30 -1.17 -16.20 -0.49
CA ASP A 30 -0.39 -16.02 -1.71
C ASP A 30 1.11 -15.89 -1.34
N ASP A 31 1.42 -15.16 -0.26
CA ASP A 31 2.76 -15.00 0.29
C ASP A 31 3.36 -16.35 0.74
N ALA A 32 2.63 -17.10 1.56
CA ALA A 32 3.05 -18.42 2.01
C ALA A 32 3.25 -19.42 0.86
N SER A 33 2.55 -19.23 -0.26
CA SER A 33 2.69 -20.05 -1.48
C SER A 33 3.76 -19.54 -2.45
N GLY A 34 4.46 -18.44 -2.12
CA GLY A 34 5.48 -17.84 -2.99
C GLY A 34 4.91 -17.19 -4.26
N ARG A 35 3.61 -16.88 -4.30
CA ARG A 35 2.96 -16.23 -5.45
C ARG A 35 3.20 -14.71 -5.42
N PRO A 36 3.25 -14.06 -6.60
CA PRO A 36 3.30 -12.60 -6.65
C PRO A 36 2.12 -11.97 -5.91
N LEU A 37 2.42 -11.00 -5.05
CA LEU A 37 1.44 -10.32 -4.21
C LEU A 37 0.92 -9.10 -4.93
N VAL A 38 -0.40 -8.96 -5.06
CA VAL A 38 -1.04 -7.82 -5.73
C VAL A 38 -1.99 -7.12 -4.77
N PHE A 39 -1.79 -5.82 -4.56
CA PHE A 39 -2.59 -5.00 -3.66
C PHE A 39 -2.74 -3.57 -4.19
N SER A 40 -3.77 -2.86 -3.75
CA SER A 40 -3.97 -1.45 -4.07
C SER A 40 -2.76 -0.60 -3.68
N GLY A 41 -2.36 0.33 -4.53
CA GLY A 41 -1.28 1.26 -4.24
C GLY A 41 -0.99 2.16 -5.44
N SER A 42 -0.14 3.17 -5.21
CA SER A 42 0.29 4.09 -6.27
C SER A 42 1.74 4.51 -6.08
N VAL A 43 2.35 4.99 -7.17
CA VAL A 43 3.68 5.58 -7.18
C VAL A 43 3.54 7.02 -7.63
N LEU A 44 3.85 7.95 -6.74
CA LEU A 44 3.83 9.40 -7.00
C LEU A 44 5.28 9.88 -7.05
N GLY A 45 5.67 10.71 -8.01
CA GLY A 45 7.05 11.17 -8.13
C GLY A 45 7.28 12.05 -9.35
N GLY A 46 8.54 12.11 -9.80
CA GLY A 46 8.93 12.82 -11.01
C GLY A 46 8.38 12.20 -12.30
N THR A 47 8.71 12.80 -13.44
CA THR A 47 8.17 12.45 -14.78
C THR A 47 8.29 10.98 -15.16
N SER A 48 9.32 10.29 -14.67
CA SER A 48 9.61 8.88 -14.95
C SER A 48 8.72 7.88 -14.20
N TYR A 49 8.14 8.26 -13.06
CA TYR A 49 7.31 7.37 -12.23
C TYR A 49 6.06 8.07 -11.66
N CYS A 50 5.57 9.11 -12.33
CA CYS A 50 4.36 9.82 -11.95
C CYS A 50 3.14 9.03 -12.43
N HIS A 51 2.67 8.11 -11.59
CA HIS A 51 1.43 7.38 -11.83
C HIS A 51 0.31 7.99 -11.00
N PRO A 52 -0.92 8.09 -11.54
CA PRO A 52 -2.04 8.65 -10.79
C PRO A 52 -2.30 7.82 -9.53
N ALA A 53 -2.88 8.48 -8.51
CA ALA A 53 -3.35 7.78 -7.32
C ALA A 53 -4.30 6.63 -7.70
N GLY A 54 -4.15 5.49 -7.03
CA GLY A 54 -4.81 4.25 -7.38
C GLY A 54 -3.98 3.33 -8.30
N GLY A 55 -4.60 2.22 -8.71
CA GLY A 55 -3.91 1.11 -9.37
C GLY A 55 -3.58 -0.03 -8.41
N MET A 56 -2.72 -0.94 -8.85
CA MET A 56 -2.26 -2.07 -8.05
C MET A 56 -0.73 -2.14 -8.07
N LEU A 57 -0.13 -2.30 -6.89
CA LEU A 57 1.25 -2.70 -6.76
C LEU A 57 1.34 -4.21 -6.75
N ARG A 58 2.32 -4.74 -7.47
CA ARG A 58 2.71 -6.14 -7.45
C ARG A 58 4.11 -6.29 -6.89
N VAL A 59 4.26 -7.09 -5.85
CA VAL A 59 5.56 -7.53 -5.32
C VAL A 59 5.83 -8.94 -5.79
N ASP A 60 6.95 -9.14 -6.47
CA ASP A 60 7.44 -10.44 -6.91
C ASP A 60 8.88 -10.62 -6.40
N GLY A 61 9.03 -11.37 -5.31
CA GLY A 61 10.30 -11.47 -4.61
C GLY A 61 10.79 -10.10 -4.12
N THR A 62 11.83 -9.58 -4.76
CA THR A 62 12.45 -8.27 -4.49
C THR A 62 12.04 -7.19 -5.49
N SER A 63 11.25 -7.52 -6.53
CA SER A 63 10.82 -6.56 -7.55
C SER A 63 9.46 -5.95 -7.20
N LEU A 64 9.30 -4.68 -7.57
CA LEU A 64 8.03 -3.95 -7.43
C LEU A 64 7.56 -3.48 -8.81
N THR A 65 6.29 -3.72 -9.13
CA THR A 65 5.65 -3.28 -10.38
C THR A 65 4.38 -2.50 -10.06
N TRP A 66 4.13 -1.39 -10.74
CA TRP A 66 2.84 -0.70 -10.71
C TRP A 66 1.97 -1.10 -11.90
N LEU A 67 0.69 -1.35 -11.65
CA LEU A 67 -0.31 -1.79 -12.61
C LEU A 67 -1.45 -0.77 -12.65
N THR A 68 -1.89 -0.37 -13.84
CA THR A 68 -3.04 0.55 -13.98
C THR A 68 -4.37 -0.06 -13.52
N GLY A 69 -4.42 -1.39 -13.35
CA GLY A 69 -5.60 -2.16 -12.95
C GLY A 69 -5.49 -3.63 -13.35
N VAL A 70 -6.53 -4.42 -13.08
CA VAL A 70 -6.58 -5.84 -13.48
C VAL A 70 -6.57 -5.92 -15.01
N GLY A 71 -5.58 -6.61 -15.58
CA GLY A 71 -5.38 -6.69 -17.04
C GLY A 71 -4.86 -5.40 -17.68
N GLY A 72 -4.49 -4.40 -16.87
CA GLY A 72 -3.95 -3.13 -17.33
C GLY A 72 -2.47 -3.16 -17.71
N MET A 73 -1.93 -1.99 -18.03
CA MET A 73 -0.50 -1.83 -18.32
C MET A 73 0.33 -1.98 -17.05
N SER A 74 1.54 -2.51 -17.21
CA SER A 74 2.51 -2.71 -16.13
C SER A 74 3.75 -1.85 -16.32
N PHE A 75 4.17 -1.19 -15.25
CA PHE A 75 5.34 -0.32 -15.22
C PHE A 75 6.29 -0.76 -14.10
N PRO A 76 7.57 -1.07 -14.41
CA PRO A 76 8.52 -1.46 -13.38
C PRO A 76 8.86 -0.27 -12.48
N VAL A 77 8.97 -0.53 -11.17
CA VAL A 77 9.51 0.42 -10.20
C VAL A 77 10.98 0.05 -9.96
N PRO A 78 11.95 0.96 -10.17
CA PRO A 78 13.39 0.68 -10.11
C PRO A 78 13.87 0.66 -8.65
N VAL A 79 13.43 -0.33 -7.89
CA VAL A 79 13.68 -0.44 -6.45
C VAL A 79 15.16 -0.36 -6.07
N GLU A 80 16.06 -0.79 -6.96
CA GLU A 80 17.50 -0.75 -6.79
C GLU A 80 18.09 0.68 -6.78
N ARG A 81 17.33 1.66 -7.29
CA ARG A 81 17.71 3.07 -7.28
C ARG A 81 17.10 3.85 -6.11
N LEU A 82 16.19 3.22 -5.35
CA LEU A 82 15.43 3.88 -4.30
C LEU A 82 16.14 3.77 -2.96
N GLU A 83 16.35 4.91 -2.31
CA GLU A 83 16.80 4.97 -0.91
C GLU A 83 15.63 5.39 -0.01
N VAL A 84 15.17 4.48 0.86
CA VAL A 84 14.05 4.76 1.78
C VAL A 84 14.50 5.77 2.84
N ARG A 85 13.78 6.89 2.93
CA ARG A 85 14.03 7.99 3.89
C ARG A 85 13.12 7.95 5.10
N GLY A 86 11.89 7.49 4.92
CA GLY A 86 10.90 7.53 5.99
C GLY A 86 9.50 7.14 5.57
N LEU A 87 8.60 7.24 6.54
CA LEU A 87 7.17 7.03 6.39
C LEU A 87 6.45 8.31 6.74
N THR A 88 5.44 8.67 5.95
CA THR A 88 4.59 9.82 6.22
C THR A 88 3.12 9.47 6.00
N GLU A 89 2.24 10.13 6.74
CA GLU A 89 0.81 10.00 6.53
C GLU A 89 0.40 10.64 5.19
N VAL A 90 -0.61 10.06 4.57
CA VAL A 90 -1.10 10.49 3.26
C VAL A 90 -2.34 11.33 3.46
N SER A 91 -2.42 12.44 2.73
CA SER A 91 -3.60 13.31 2.78
C SER A 91 -4.86 12.56 2.31
N ARG A 92 -6.04 13.01 2.75
CA ARG A 92 -7.31 12.36 2.33
C ARG A 92 -7.55 12.42 0.84
N SER A 93 -7.03 13.42 0.13
CA SER A 93 -7.17 13.58 -1.32
C SER A 93 -6.37 12.55 -2.13
N GLU A 94 -5.32 11.98 -1.55
CA GLU A 94 -4.48 10.94 -2.16
C GLU A 94 -4.79 9.53 -1.61
N SER A 95 -5.67 9.47 -0.61
CA SER A 95 -6.06 8.23 0.04
C SER A 95 -7.10 7.48 -0.79
N TYR A 96 -6.94 6.18 -0.92
CA TYR A 96 -7.97 5.29 -1.45
C TYR A 96 -8.66 4.52 -0.32
N ALA A 97 -9.87 4.03 -0.62
CA ALA A 97 -10.69 3.30 0.33
C ALA A 97 -10.01 2.00 0.78
N GLY A 98 -10.15 1.64 2.06
CA GLY A 98 -9.66 0.37 2.58
C GLY A 98 -8.74 0.47 3.81
N GLY A 99 -8.48 1.67 4.34
CA GLY A 99 -7.76 1.83 5.61
C GLY A 99 -6.91 3.09 5.68
N ILE A 100 -5.90 3.05 6.55
CA ILE A 100 -4.91 4.12 6.72
C ILE A 100 -3.86 3.98 5.63
N ASN A 101 -3.76 4.99 4.76
CA ASN A 101 -2.72 5.08 3.74
C ASN A 101 -1.45 5.71 4.32
N VAL A 102 -0.30 5.16 3.93
CA VAL A 102 1.03 5.62 4.32
C VAL A 102 1.87 5.73 3.05
N ALA A 103 2.66 6.79 2.97
CA ALA A 103 3.65 6.99 1.92
C ALA A 103 5.02 6.54 2.42
N VAL A 104 5.62 5.59 1.71
CA VAL A 104 7.06 5.32 1.79
C VAL A 104 7.76 6.38 0.97
N VAL A 105 8.52 7.25 1.65
CA VAL A 105 9.27 8.34 1.01
C VAL A 105 10.65 7.81 0.66
N CYS A 106 10.98 7.84 -0.62
CA CYS A 106 12.25 7.43 -1.17
C CYS A 106 12.96 8.60 -1.87
N ASP A 107 14.28 8.56 -1.88
CA ASP A 107 15.10 9.33 -2.82
C ASP A 107 15.41 8.47 -4.06
N ASP A 108 15.33 9.07 -5.24
CA ASP A 108 15.82 8.52 -6.52
C ASP A 108 16.63 9.61 -7.21
N ALA A 109 17.96 9.50 -7.15
CA ALA A 109 18.88 10.47 -7.76
C ALA A 109 18.58 11.94 -7.41
N GLY A 110 18.23 12.22 -6.15
CA GLY A 110 17.88 13.56 -5.66
C GLY A 110 16.44 14.00 -5.92
N ALA A 111 15.61 13.15 -6.53
CA ALA A 111 14.18 13.36 -6.66
C ALA A 111 13.42 12.59 -5.57
N THR A 112 12.35 13.19 -5.04
CA THR A 112 11.47 12.51 -4.08
C THR A 112 10.45 11.64 -4.81
N VAL A 113 10.41 10.36 -4.48
CA VAL A 113 9.41 9.39 -4.93
C VAL A 113 8.62 8.90 -3.71
N ARG A 114 7.30 8.83 -3.83
CA ARG A 114 6.38 8.36 -2.78
C ARG A 114 5.65 7.12 -3.27
N ILE A 115 5.82 6.00 -2.56
CA ILE A 115 5.04 4.79 -2.79
C ILE A 115 3.92 4.75 -1.75
N VAL A 116 2.68 4.92 -2.20
CA VAL A 116 1.51 5.06 -1.35
C VAL A 116 0.79 3.73 -1.23
N VAL A 117 0.72 3.19 -0.01
CA VAL A 117 0.14 1.87 0.30
C VAL A 117 -0.75 1.93 1.53
N LEU A 118 -1.62 0.93 1.73
CA LEU A 118 -2.25 0.73 3.02
C LEU A 118 -1.18 0.34 4.04
N ARG A 119 -1.31 0.84 5.27
CA ARG A 119 -0.40 0.50 6.37
C ARG A 119 -0.27 -1.00 6.59
N SER A 120 -1.36 -1.75 6.37
CA SER A 120 -1.37 -3.21 6.49
C SER A 120 -0.50 -3.94 5.46
N ASP A 121 -0.14 -3.28 4.36
CA ASP A 121 0.60 -3.88 3.25
C ASP A 121 2.10 -3.56 3.31
N LEU A 122 2.52 -2.66 4.20
CA LEU A 122 3.92 -2.28 4.40
C LEU A 122 4.87 -3.47 4.60
N PRO A 123 4.52 -4.54 5.35
CA PRO A 123 5.39 -5.70 5.49
C PRO A 123 5.71 -6.39 4.16
N TYR A 124 4.77 -6.41 3.20
CA TYR A 124 5.00 -6.99 1.89
C TYR A 124 5.85 -6.09 1.00
N VAL A 125 5.63 -4.77 1.06
CA VAL A 125 6.45 -3.78 0.34
C VAL A 125 7.90 -3.80 0.82
N ALA A 126 8.13 -4.02 2.11
CA ALA A 126 9.47 -4.08 2.71
C ALA A 126 10.34 -5.21 2.14
N ARG A 127 9.75 -6.21 1.46
CA ARG A 127 10.48 -7.26 0.74
C ARG A 127 11.20 -6.73 -0.51
N ALA A 128 10.63 -5.70 -1.14
CA ALA A 128 11.16 -5.11 -2.36
C ALA A 128 11.95 -3.81 -2.12
N LEU A 129 11.69 -3.09 -1.02
CA LEU A 129 12.36 -1.82 -0.71
C LEU A 129 13.34 -1.99 0.46
N PRO A 130 14.66 -2.06 0.19
CA PRO A 130 15.68 -2.07 1.23
C PRO A 130 15.56 -0.85 2.15
N GLY A 131 15.80 -1.03 3.46
CA GLY A 131 15.72 0.05 4.45
C GLY A 131 14.32 0.33 5.00
N LEU A 132 13.25 -0.22 4.41
CA LEU A 132 11.90 -0.09 4.98
C LEU A 132 11.69 -0.96 6.23
N LEU A 133 12.21 -2.19 6.24
CA LEU A 133 12.02 -3.12 7.36
C LEU A 133 12.52 -2.56 8.71
N PRO A 134 13.74 -1.96 8.81
CA PRO A 134 14.20 -1.34 10.06
C PRO A 134 13.33 -0.17 10.54
N LEU A 135 12.74 0.60 9.62
CA LEU A 135 11.84 1.70 9.96
C LEU A 135 10.54 1.20 10.58
N LEU A 136 9.99 0.09 10.07
CA LEU A 136 8.79 -0.53 10.63
C LEU A 136 9.04 -1.03 12.06
N ALA A 137 10.17 -1.72 12.29
CA ALA A 137 10.56 -2.21 13.61
C ALA A 137 10.78 -1.08 14.63
N SER A 138 11.31 0.06 14.19
CA SER A 138 11.53 1.24 15.03
C SER A 138 10.22 1.94 15.43
N GLY A 139 9.23 1.93 14.53
CA GLY A 139 7.90 2.48 14.80
C GLY A 139 7.05 1.63 15.75
N GLU A 140 7.18 0.30 15.73
CA GLU A 140 6.48 -0.60 16.67
C GLU A 140 7.02 -0.47 18.10
N SER A 141 8.32 -0.21 18.25
CA SER A 141 8.98 -0.04 19.56
C SER A 141 8.52 1.20 20.33
N ALA A 142 7.95 2.20 19.63
CA ALA A 142 7.40 3.41 20.25
C ALA A 142 5.95 3.25 20.76
N GLY A 143 5.22 2.23 20.29
CA GLY A 143 3.81 1.99 20.64
C GLY A 143 3.57 1.00 21.78
N ALA A 144 4.60 0.29 22.26
CA ALA A 144 4.50 -0.71 23.32
C ALA A 144 4.71 -0.15 24.75
N ARG A 145 4.63 1.17 24.92
CA ARG A 145 4.71 1.85 26.22
C ARG A 145 3.48 2.74 26.43
N THR A 146 2.34 2.14 26.73
CA THR A 146 1.25 2.75 27.51
C THR A 146 0.49 1.67 28.24
#